data_AF-A0A7W1BZM7-F1
#
_entry.id   AF-A0A7W1BZM7-F1
#
_cell.length_a   1.000
_cell.length_b   1.000
_cell.length_c   1.000
_cell.angle_alpha   90.00
_cell.angle_beta   90.00
_cell.angle_gamma   90.00
#
_symmetry.space_group_name_H-M   'P 1'
#
loop_
_entity.id
_entity.type
_entity.pdbx_description
1 polymer ?
#
loop_
_entity_poly.entity_id
_entity_poly.type
_entity_poly.pdbx_seq_one_letter_code
_entity_poly.pdbx_strand_id
1 'polypeptide(L)'
;MNRRFFLRSGGIALASIGVSLSAPSFLERALLAQTRDRLTGGRRKTLIAIFQRGAVDGLNMVVPHGERAYYDLRPAIAIPTPQRGNAEAALDLDGFFGLHPVLTPFQSLWDTKRLAIVNAVGSPDNTRSHFDAQDYMESATPGRKGTPDGWVNRYLQSKTDPTRSLFRAVSMTQTMPRILQGSAPTLTISNLADFTIRAGRSSASVQGGFEAIYDKSVNDVLGGKGKETFEAVNFLKKANPGQYQPENGAQYPRSPFGNSLFQIAQLIKAGVGLEVAFTDIGGWDTHVNQGNSRGQLANRLQDFSGGIGALATDLGKLM
;
A
#
# COMPACT_ATOMS: atom_id res chain seq x y z
N MET A 1 41.78 21.20 30.33
CA MET A 1 40.87 20.25 29.63
C MET A 1 39.77 19.84 30.61
N ASN A 2 38.51 20.19 30.33
CA ASN A 2 37.45 20.18 31.34
C ASN A 2 36.78 18.79 31.44
N ARG A 3 36.81 18.12 32.61
CA ARG A 3 36.32 16.74 32.82
C ARG A 3 34.85 16.54 32.40
N ARG A 4 34.03 17.60 32.45
CA ARG A 4 32.64 17.61 31.98
C ARG A 4 32.48 17.56 30.46
N PHE A 5 33.46 18.04 29.70
CA PHE A 5 33.44 17.96 28.24
C PHE A 5 33.73 16.52 27.80
N PHE A 6 34.74 15.87 28.38
CA PHE A 6 35.10 14.48 28.08
C PHE A 6 33.97 13.48 28.39
N LEU A 7 33.23 13.65 29.49
CA LEU A 7 32.08 12.79 29.81
C LEU A 7 30.86 13.03 28.90
N ARG A 8 30.64 14.27 28.43
CA ARG A 8 29.58 14.57 27.43
C ARG A 8 29.95 14.07 26.04
N SER A 9 31.23 14.12 25.65
CA SER A 9 31.71 13.63 24.36
C SER A 9 31.83 12.10 24.33
N GLY A 10 32.27 11.48 25.44
CA GLY A 10 32.43 10.02 25.55
C GLY A 10 31.10 9.26 25.67
N GLY A 11 30.08 9.85 26.30
CA GLY A 11 28.75 9.24 26.42
C GLY A 11 28.00 9.09 25.09
N ILE A 12 28.25 9.98 24.13
CA ILE A 12 27.64 9.91 22.79
C ILE A 12 28.32 8.83 21.93
N ALA A 13 29.65 8.66 22.05
CA ALA A 13 30.40 7.65 21.31
C ALA A 13 30.10 6.21 21.79
N LEU A 14 29.87 6.02 23.10
CA LEU A 14 29.48 4.71 23.66
C LEU A 14 28.02 4.34 23.36
N ALA A 15 27.12 5.31 23.24
CA ALA A 15 25.74 5.06 22.80
C ALA A 15 25.68 4.58 21.33
N SER A 16 26.55 5.09 20.46
CA SER A 16 26.61 4.64 19.06
C SER A 16 27.19 3.24 18.87
N ILE A 17 28.10 2.78 19.73
CA ILE A 17 28.70 1.43 19.63
C ILE A 17 27.87 0.39 20.40
N GLY A 18 27.27 0.76 21.54
CA GLY A 18 26.45 -0.15 22.35
C GLY A 18 25.13 -0.54 21.69
N VAL A 19 24.56 0.34 20.87
CA VAL A 19 23.33 0.06 20.11
C VAL A 19 23.60 -0.93 18.97
N SER A 20 24.76 -0.93 18.34
CA SER A 20 25.06 -1.83 17.20
C SER A 20 25.39 -3.28 17.56
N LEU A 21 25.54 -3.63 18.85
CA LEU A 21 25.86 -5.00 19.26
C LEU A 21 24.69 -5.73 19.93
N SER A 22 23.59 -5.03 20.24
CA SER A 22 22.44 -5.62 20.92
C SER A 22 21.08 -5.02 20.53
N ALA A 23 21.04 -4.06 19.59
CA ALA A 23 19.76 -3.57 19.10
C ALA A 23 19.04 -4.66 18.30
N PRO A 24 17.74 -4.85 18.54
CA PRO A 24 16.90 -5.62 17.65
C PRO A 24 17.10 -5.16 16.19
N SER A 25 17.22 -6.10 15.26
CA SER A 25 17.49 -5.82 13.84
C SER A 25 16.53 -4.81 13.18
N PHE A 26 15.34 -4.57 13.75
CA PHE A 26 14.43 -3.53 13.29
C PHE A 26 14.92 -2.10 13.59
N LEU A 27 15.64 -1.88 14.69
CA LEU A 27 16.24 -0.60 15.06
C LEU A 27 17.41 -0.26 14.14
N GLU A 28 18.25 -1.25 13.83
CA GLU A 28 19.33 -1.08 12.84
C GLU A 28 18.77 -0.75 11.45
N ARG A 29 17.72 -1.48 11.01
CA ARG A 29 17.02 -1.19 9.75
C ARG A 29 16.38 0.20 9.75
N ALA A 30 15.80 0.65 10.87
CA ALA A 30 15.22 1.99 10.99
C ALA A 30 16.28 3.10 10.92
N LEU A 31 17.44 2.90 11.57
CA LEU A 31 18.57 3.83 11.52
C LEU A 31 19.20 3.91 10.11
N LEU A 32 19.31 2.76 9.43
CA LEU A 32 19.78 2.68 8.04
C LEU A 32 18.77 3.30 7.06
N ALA A 33 17.47 3.17 7.32
CA ALA A 33 16.44 3.85 6.53
C ALA A 33 16.51 5.38 6.68
N GLN A 34 16.75 5.86 7.90
CA GLN A 34 16.90 7.29 8.19
C GLN A 34 18.17 7.90 7.57
N THR A 35 19.28 7.16 7.54
CA THR A 35 20.51 7.59 6.83
C THR A 35 20.33 7.57 5.32
N ARG A 36 19.62 6.57 4.76
CA ARG A 36 19.29 6.54 3.33
C ARG A 36 18.42 7.71 2.88
N ASP A 37 17.46 8.14 3.69
CA ASP A 37 16.58 9.28 3.37
C ASP A 37 17.36 10.61 3.21
N ARG A 38 18.44 10.77 4.01
CA ARG A 38 19.39 11.89 3.89
C ARG A 38 20.27 11.78 2.66
N LEU A 39 20.62 10.56 2.23
CA LEU A 39 21.46 10.30 1.06
C LEU A 39 20.69 10.42 -0.27
N THR A 40 19.37 10.18 -0.27
CA THR A 40 18.51 10.31 -1.46
C THR A 40 17.97 11.72 -1.68
N GLY A 41 18.58 12.75 -1.08
CA GLY A 41 18.17 14.15 -1.26
C GLY A 41 16.80 14.49 -0.67
N GLY A 42 16.30 13.71 0.30
CA GLY A 42 15.04 14.01 0.98
C GLY A 42 13.77 13.85 0.14
N ARG A 43 13.83 13.15 -1.01
CA ARG A 43 12.63 12.83 -1.78
C ARG A 43 11.75 11.87 -0.98
N ARG A 44 10.62 12.37 -0.49
CA ARG A 44 9.63 11.62 0.29
C ARG A 44 9.16 10.41 -0.52
N LYS A 45 9.36 9.20 0.02
CA LYS A 45 8.85 7.96 -0.57
C LYS A 45 7.36 7.84 -0.29
N THR A 46 6.60 7.36 -1.27
CA THR A 46 5.20 7.02 -1.11
C THR A 46 5.08 5.53 -0.80
N LEU A 47 4.38 5.19 0.29
CA LEU A 47 4.00 3.81 0.59
C LEU A 47 2.64 3.52 -0.06
N ILE A 48 2.56 2.48 -0.89
CA ILE A 48 1.30 1.98 -1.42
C ILE A 48 1.01 0.64 -0.73
N ALA A 49 0.03 0.63 0.17
CA ALA A 49 -0.42 -0.57 0.87
C ALA A 49 -1.56 -1.22 0.07
N ILE A 50 -1.35 -2.46 -0.38
CA ILE A 50 -2.35 -3.22 -1.13
C ILE A 50 -2.78 -4.41 -0.28
N PHE A 51 -4.06 -4.47 0.09
CA PHE A 51 -4.59 -5.58 0.88
C PHE A 51 -5.29 -6.62 0.00
N GLN A 52 -4.92 -7.89 0.15
CA GLN A 52 -5.55 -9.03 -0.53
C GLN A 52 -6.66 -9.63 0.36
N ARG A 53 -7.90 -9.18 0.16
CA ARG A 53 -9.07 -9.48 1.03
C ARG A 53 -9.61 -10.92 0.84
N GLY A 54 -9.69 -11.68 1.93
CA GLY A 54 -10.26 -13.04 1.93
C GLY A 54 -9.26 -14.20 2.02
N ALA A 55 -7.96 -13.93 2.16
CA ALA A 55 -6.88 -14.92 2.25
C ALA A 55 -6.51 -15.60 0.92
N VAL A 56 -5.55 -14.99 0.21
CA VAL A 56 -4.92 -15.59 -0.96
C VAL A 56 -4.17 -16.86 -0.59
N ASP A 57 -4.27 -17.86 -1.47
CA ASP A 57 -3.43 -19.04 -1.42
C ASP A 57 -1.98 -18.70 -1.83
N GLY A 58 -1.19 -18.32 -0.84
CA GLY A 58 0.21 -17.93 -1.03
C GLY A 58 1.08 -19.02 -1.64
N LEU A 59 0.73 -20.29 -1.46
CA LEU A 59 1.49 -21.43 -1.97
C LEU A 59 1.23 -21.71 -3.46
N ASN A 60 0.10 -21.26 -4.02
CA ASN A 60 -0.07 -21.22 -5.49
C ASN A 60 0.36 -19.89 -6.10
N MET A 61 0.46 -18.82 -5.32
CA MET A 61 1.00 -17.54 -5.78
C MET A 61 2.53 -17.60 -5.90
N VAL A 62 3.20 -18.13 -4.87
CA VAL A 62 4.64 -18.37 -4.77
C VAL A 62 4.84 -19.87 -4.51
N VAL A 63 5.02 -20.60 -5.60
CA VAL A 63 5.04 -22.06 -5.68
C VAL A 63 6.38 -22.59 -5.19
N PRO A 64 6.44 -23.37 -4.09
CA PRO A 64 7.65 -24.08 -3.69
C PRO A 64 7.85 -25.33 -4.57
N HIS A 65 8.15 -25.14 -5.85
CA HIS A 65 8.23 -26.25 -6.83
C HIS A 65 9.34 -27.26 -6.53
N GLY A 66 10.35 -26.88 -5.75
CA GLY A 66 11.37 -27.79 -5.22
C GLY A 66 10.89 -28.67 -4.06
N GLU A 67 9.72 -28.40 -3.49
CA GLU A 67 9.16 -29.16 -2.35
C GLU A 67 8.19 -30.24 -2.83
N ARG A 68 8.54 -31.51 -2.61
CA ARG A 68 7.69 -32.64 -3.01
C ARG A 68 6.35 -32.64 -2.25
N ALA A 69 6.37 -32.28 -0.96
CA ALA A 69 5.16 -32.28 -0.14
C ALA A 69 4.06 -31.34 -0.68
N TYR A 70 4.44 -30.27 -1.38
CA TYR A 70 3.48 -29.39 -2.04
C TYR A 70 2.63 -30.14 -3.08
N TYR A 71 3.25 -30.99 -3.90
CA TYR A 71 2.55 -31.78 -4.91
C TYR A 71 1.72 -32.90 -4.29
N ASP A 72 2.29 -33.61 -3.31
CA ASP A 72 1.63 -34.73 -2.63
C ASP A 72 0.37 -34.27 -1.86
N LEU A 73 0.43 -33.09 -1.24
CA LEU A 73 -0.69 -32.52 -0.46
C LEU A 73 -1.72 -31.77 -1.32
N ARG A 74 -1.40 -31.44 -2.59
CA ARG A 74 -2.23 -30.57 -3.43
C ARG A 74 -2.48 -31.12 -4.85
N PRO A 75 -2.79 -32.41 -5.03
CA PRO A 75 -2.79 -33.06 -6.34
C PRO A 75 -3.76 -32.42 -7.35
N ALA A 76 -4.86 -31.80 -6.88
CA ALA A 76 -5.87 -31.20 -7.75
C ALA A 76 -5.57 -29.74 -8.18
N ILE A 77 -4.69 -29.05 -7.45
CA ILE A 77 -4.50 -27.58 -7.60
C ILE A 77 -3.03 -27.17 -7.69
N ALA A 78 -2.09 -28.11 -7.56
CA ALA A 78 -0.66 -27.81 -7.67
C ALA A 78 -0.31 -27.21 -9.03
N ILE A 79 0.56 -26.22 -9.02
CA ILE A 79 1.13 -25.61 -10.22
C ILE A 79 2.26 -26.53 -10.73
N PRO A 80 2.27 -26.93 -12.01
CA PRO A 80 3.34 -27.74 -12.57
C PRO A 80 4.73 -27.15 -12.34
N THR A 81 5.72 -28.02 -12.14
CA THR A 81 7.13 -27.61 -11.99
C THR A 81 7.61 -26.83 -13.22
N PRO A 82 8.54 -25.88 -13.07
CA PRO A 82 9.09 -25.12 -14.18
C PRO A 82 9.59 -26.03 -15.32
N GLN A 83 9.05 -25.82 -16.52
CA GLN A 83 9.42 -26.58 -17.71
C GLN A 83 9.45 -25.65 -18.93
N ARG A 84 10.56 -25.67 -19.66
CA ARG A 84 10.71 -24.86 -20.88
C ARG A 84 9.61 -25.21 -21.89
N GLY A 85 8.92 -24.18 -22.39
CA GLY A 85 7.85 -24.32 -23.37
C GLY A 85 6.47 -24.63 -22.78
N ASN A 86 6.37 -24.82 -21.46
CA ASN A 86 5.09 -24.99 -20.78
C ASN A 86 4.63 -23.65 -20.17
N ALA A 87 3.66 -22.99 -20.80
CA ALA A 87 3.10 -21.73 -20.30
C ALA A 87 2.26 -21.87 -19.02
N GLU A 88 1.95 -23.10 -18.63
CA GLU A 88 1.19 -23.41 -17.41
C GLU A 88 2.08 -23.79 -16.23
N ALA A 89 3.38 -23.95 -16.46
CA ALA A 89 4.34 -24.24 -15.39
C ALA A 89 4.65 -22.99 -14.55
N ALA A 90 5.07 -23.20 -13.31
CA ALA A 90 5.57 -22.12 -12.47
C ALA A 90 6.73 -21.38 -13.15
N LEU A 91 6.79 -20.05 -12.97
CA LEU A 91 7.90 -19.23 -13.41
C LEU A 91 9.02 -19.35 -12.38
N ASP A 92 10.10 -20.05 -12.71
CA ASP A 92 11.21 -20.25 -11.77
C ASP A 92 11.84 -18.93 -11.33
N LEU A 93 12.07 -18.78 -10.02
CA LEU A 93 12.68 -17.59 -9.42
C LEU A 93 14.12 -17.84 -8.98
N ASP A 94 14.38 -19.01 -8.38
CA ASP A 94 15.67 -19.32 -7.74
C ASP A 94 16.04 -20.82 -7.74
N GLY A 95 15.31 -21.66 -8.49
CA GLY A 95 15.51 -23.10 -8.53
C GLY A 95 14.77 -23.88 -7.45
N PHE A 96 14.10 -23.20 -6.51
CA PHE A 96 13.26 -23.85 -5.48
C PHE A 96 11.85 -23.26 -5.44
N PHE A 97 11.74 -21.93 -5.50
CA PHE A 97 10.49 -21.20 -5.60
C PHE A 97 10.24 -20.73 -7.03
N GLY A 98 8.96 -20.60 -7.37
CA GLY A 98 8.49 -20.02 -8.62
C GLY A 98 7.24 -19.18 -8.40
N LEU A 99 6.90 -18.34 -9.37
CA LEU A 99 5.61 -17.65 -9.37
C LEU A 99 4.56 -18.48 -10.10
N HIS A 100 3.29 -18.26 -9.75
CA HIS A 100 2.18 -18.69 -10.59
C HIS A 100 2.39 -18.24 -12.06
N PRO A 101 2.08 -19.07 -13.08
CA PRO A 101 2.35 -18.76 -14.50
C PRO A 101 1.79 -17.42 -14.99
N VAL A 102 0.64 -17.00 -14.47
CA VAL A 102 0.00 -15.71 -14.84
C VAL A 102 0.64 -14.47 -14.22
N LEU A 103 1.59 -14.63 -13.28
CA LEU A 103 2.29 -13.52 -12.63
C LEU A 103 3.51 -13.04 -13.44
N THR A 104 3.50 -13.22 -14.76
CA THR A 104 4.59 -12.76 -15.65
C THR A 104 4.97 -11.28 -15.46
N PRO A 105 4.06 -10.32 -15.13
CA PRO A 105 4.45 -8.94 -14.89
C PRO A 105 5.45 -8.76 -13.73
N PHE A 106 5.52 -9.72 -12.80
CA PHE A 106 6.45 -9.69 -11.68
C PHE A 106 7.85 -10.20 -12.03
N GLN A 107 8.02 -10.91 -13.14
CA GLN A 107 9.32 -11.50 -13.50
C GLN A 107 10.37 -10.42 -13.69
N SER A 108 10.07 -9.35 -14.45
CA SER A 108 10.98 -8.20 -14.60
C SER A 108 11.30 -7.52 -13.26
N LEU A 109 10.33 -7.44 -12.34
CA LEU A 109 10.56 -6.85 -11.01
C LEU A 109 11.49 -7.74 -10.18
N TRP A 110 11.36 -9.06 -10.26
CA TRP A 110 12.25 -10.01 -9.62
C TRP A 110 13.67 -9.94 -10.19
N ASP A 111 13.79 -10.01 -11.51
CA ASP A 111 15.06 -10.02 -12.23
C ASP A 111 15.86 -8.73 -11.96
N THR A 112 15.15 -7.59 -11.89
CA THR A 112 15.74 -6.28 -11.56
C THR A 112 15.86 -5.99 -10.06
N LYS A 113 15.60 -6.98 -9.19
CA LYS A 113 15.71 -6.86 -7.72
C LYS A 113 14.83 -5.75 -7.12
N ARG A 114 13.68 -5.48 -7.75
CA ARG A 114 12.63 -4.56 -7.29
C ARG A 114 11.41 -5.27 -6.71
N LEU A 115 11.42 -6.60 -6.68
CA LEU A 115 10.46 -7.43 -5.95
C LEU A 115 11.19 -8.23 -4.87
N ALA A 116 10.61 -8.25 -3.67
CA ALA A 116 11.00 -9.13 -2.59
C ALA A 116 9.78 -9.89 -2.09
N ILE A 117 9.94 -11.19 -1.86
CA ILE A 117 8.91 -12.07 -1.34
C ILE A 117 9.40 -12.56 0.03
N VAL A 118 8.55 -12.45 1.04
CA VAL A 118 8.85 -12.93 2.39
C VAL A 118 7.86 -14.04 2.71
N ASN A 119 8.37 -15.27 2.76
CA ASN A 119 7.59 -16.46 3.10
C ASN A 119 7.63 -16.73 4.62
N ALA A 120 6.76 -17.62 5.08
CA ALA A 120 6.69 -18.05 6.49
C ALA A 120 6.50 -16.89 7.48
N VAL A 121 5.77 -15.85 7.06
CA VAL A 121 5.34 -14.74 7.92
C VAL A 121 3.81 -14.76 8.03
N GLY A 122 3.30 -14.46 9.21
CA GLY A 122 1.87 -14.51 9.48
C GLY A 122 1.51 -13.95 10.84
N SER A 123 0.21 -13.93 11.12
CA SER A 123 -0.31 -13.55 12.43
C SER A 123 0.03 -14.62 13.48
N PRO A 124 0.47 -14.24 14.70
CA PRO A 124 0.60 -15.18 15.81
C PRO A 124 -0.77 -15.59 16.38
N ASP A 125 -1.84 -14.87 16.02
CA ASP A 125 -3.22 -15.22 16.36
C ASP A 125 -3.77 -16.28 15.39
N ASN A 126 -4.42 -17.29 15.94
CA ASN A 126 -4.91 -18.48 15.22
C ASN A 126 -6.41 -18.40 14.86
N THR A 127 -7.01 -17.21 14.84
CA THR A 127 -8.41 -17.04 14.45
C THR A 127 -8.68 -17.66 13.08
N ARG A 128 -9.83 -18.33 12.98
CA ARG A 128 -10.35 -18.88 11.72
C ARG A 128 -11.31 -17.91 11.01
N SER A 129 -11.52 -16.72 11.58
CA SER A 129 -12.37 -15.68 10.99
C SER A 129 -11.55 -14.79 10.07
N HIS A 130 -11.91 -14.76 8.78
CA HIS A 130 -11.32 -13.81 7.84
C HIS A 130 -11.50 -12.37 8.29
N PHE A 131 -12.65 -12.02 8.89
CA PHE A 131 -12.89 -10.67 9.38
C PHE A 131 -11.89 -10.28 10.48
N ASP A 132 -11.74 -11.15 11.49
CA ASP A 132 -10.82 -10.90 12.60
C ASP A 132 -9.36 -10.86 12.13
N ALA A 133 -8.96 -11.80 11.27
CA ALA A 133 -7.59 -11.84 10.75
C ALA A 133 -7.23 -10.57 9.97
N GLN A 134 -8.16 -10.07 9.14
CA GLN A 134 -7.95 -8.83 8.38
C GLN A 134 -7.88 -7.61 9.29
N ASP A 135 -8.79 -7.51 10.26
CA ASP A 135 -8.76 -6.45 11.28
C ASP A 135 -7.45 -6.44 12.06
N TYR A 136 -6.92 -7.61 12.42
CA TYR A 136 -5.64 -7.74 13.11
C TYR A 136 -4.45 -7.33 12.24
N MET A 137 -4.45 -7.66 10.94
CA MET A 137 -3.42 -7.22 10.00
C MET A 137 -3.43 -5.69 9.82
N GLU A 138 -4.62 -5.08 9.74
CA GLU A 138 -4.76 -3.64 9.53
C GLU A 138 -4.56 -2.80 10.79
N SER A 139 -4.90 -3.35 11.97
CA SER A 139 -4.60 -2.73 13.26
C SER A 139 -3.18 -3.03 13.74
N ALA A 140 -2.50 -4.05 13.20
CA ALA A 140 -1.25 -4.61 13.70
C ALA A 140 -1.29 -4.96 15.20
N THR A 141 -2.44 -5.40 15.70
CA THR A 141 -2.62 -5.88 17.09
C THR A 141 -3.36 -7.22 17.12
N PRO A 142 -2.68 -8.33 16.77
CA PRO A 142 -3.27 -9.66 16.78
C PRO A 142 -3.94 -10.01 18.12
N GLY A 143 -5.15 -10.55 18.06
CA GLY A 143 -5.93 -10.95 19.23
C GLY A 143 -6.58 -9.79 20.01
N ARG A 144 -6.39 -8.53 19.61
CA ARG A 144 -6.96 -7.35 20.29
C ARG A 144 -7.98 -6.63 19.41
N LYS A 145 -9.26 -6.99 19.52
CA LYS A 145 -10.36 -6.37 18.76
C LYS A 145 -10.61 -4.90 19.09
N GLY A 146 -10.29 -4.50 20.33
CA GLY A 146 -10.57 -3.15 20.85
C GLY A 146 -9.62 -2.05 20.38
N THR A 147 -8.60 -2.35 19.56
CA THR A 147 -7.67 -1.33 19.05
C THR A 147 -8.41 -0.36 18.13
N PRO A 148 -8.57 0.93 18.48
CA PRO A 148 -9.49 1.82 17.77
C PRO A 148 -8.96 2.32 16.42
N ASP A 149 -7.66 2.17 16.16
CA ASP A 149 -6.98 2.74 15.01
C ASP A 149 -6.14 1.72 14.23
N GLY A 150 -5.88 2.05 12.97
CA GLY A 150 -5.00 1.31 12.09
C GLY A 150 -3.54 1.66 12.31
N TRP A 151 -2.64 0.73 12.00
CA TRP A 151 -1.22 0.95 12.23
C TRP A 151 -0.63 2.07 11.35
N VAL A 152 -1.16 2.25 10.13
CA VAL A 152 -0.75 3.36 9.27
C VAL A 152 -1.24 4.68 9.83
N ASN A 153 -2.48 4.76 10.33
CA ASN A 153 -2.96 6.00 10.95
C ASN A 153 -2.11 6.36 12.18
N ARG A 154 -1.77 5.38 13.04
CA ARG A 154 -0.82 5.61 14.15
C ARG A 154 0.54 6.10 13.68
N TYR A 155 1.07 5.56 12.58
CA TYR A 155 2.29 6.09 11.96
C TYR A 155 2.12 7.56 11.55
N LEU A 156 1.01 7.92 10.91
CA LEU A 156 0.72 9.30 10.50
C LEU A 156 0.59 10.25 11.69
N GLN A 157 0.09 9.79 12.84
CA GLN A 157 0.05 10.58 14.08
C GLN A 157 1.44 10.81 14.68
N SER A 158 2.34 9.82 14.56
CA SER A 158 3.71 9.90 15.10
C SER A 158 4.64 10.87 14.35
N LYS A 159 4.26 11.25 13.13
CA LYS A 159 5.03 12.17 12.29
C LYS A 159 4.18 13.34 11.83
N THR A 160 4.58 14.54 12.20
CA THR A 160 4.00 15.77 11.68
C THR A 160 4.28 15.92 10.20
N ASP A 161 3.28 16.35 9.44
CA ASP A 161 3.44 16.65 8.03
C ASP A 161 3.85 18.12 7.84
N PRO A 162 5.09 18.42 7.42
CA PRO A 162 5.53 19.80 7.24
C PRO A 162 4.74 20.53 6.15
N THR A 163 4.24 19.80 5.14
CA THR A 163 3.44 20.37 4.04
C THR A 163 1.95 20.49 4.37
N ARG A 164 1.48 19.81 5.43
CA ARG A 164 0.06 19.68 5.80
C ARG A 164 -0.84 19.36 4.59
N SER A 165 -0.39 18.46 3.71
CA SER A 165 -1.15 18.07 2.54
C SER A 165 -2.39 17.28 2.97
N LEU A 166 -3.54 17.67 2.43
CA LEU A 166 -4.79 16.94 2.58
C LEU A 166 -4.75 15.57 1.87
N PHE A 167 -3.86 15.41 0.90
CA PHE A 167 -3.61 14.15 0.18
C PHE A 167 -2.47 13.33 0.78
N ARG A 168 -1.99 13.66 1.98
CA ARG A 168 -0.90 12.91 2.62
C ARG A 168 -1.23 11.41 2.72
N ALA A 169 -2.47 11.08 3.05
CA ALA A 169 -2.95 9.70 3.16
C ALA A 169 -4.29 9.54 2.44
N VAL A 170 -4.31 8.70 1.40
CA VAL A 170 -5.47 8.48 0.53
C VAL A 170 -5.81 7.00 0.45
N SER A 171 -7.09 6.67 0.58
CA SER A 171 -7.62 5.33 0.33
C SER A 171 -8.42 5.31 -0.96
N MET A 172 -8.06 4.42 -1.89
CA MET A 172 -8.82 4.11 -3.10
C MET A 172 -9.80 2.96 -2.83
N THR A 173 -10.79 3.24 -1.98
CA THR A 173 -11.82 2.29 -1.51
C THR A 173 -13.17 2.99 -1.36
N GLN A 174 -14.25 2.23 -1.14
CA GLN A 174 -15.58 2.79 -0.91
C GLN A 174 -15.78 3.35 0.50
N THR A 175 -15.22 2.66 1.50
CA THR A 175 -15.26 3.03 2.92
C THR A 175 -13.85 3.16 3.46
N MET A 176 -13.69 3.90 4.56
CA MET A 176 -12.38 4.04 5.21
C MET A 176 -11.92 2.66 5.71
N PRO A 177 -10.77 2.13 5.23
CA PRO A 177 -10.24 0.86 5.68
C PRO A 177 -9.67 1.00 7.10
N ARG A 178 -9.68 -0.10 7.85
CA ARG A 178 -9.23 -0.12 9.25
C ARG A 178 -7.79 0.37 9.39
N ILE A 179 -6.92 0.08 8.42
CA ILE A 179 -5.50 0.48 8.43
C ILE A 179 -5.29 2.01 8.49
N LEU A 180 -6.26 2.79 7.97
CA LEU A 180 -6.26 4.24 7.95
C LEU A 180 -7.22 4.88 8.96
N GLN A 181 -7.99 4.10 9.71
CA GLN A 181 -8.87 4.63 10.75
C GLN A 181 -8.05 5.20 11.92
N GLY A 182 -8.40 6.40 12.40
CA GLY A 182 -7.76 7.04 13.55
C GLY A 182 -7.89 8.57 13.50
N SER A 183 -7.10 9.28 14.30
CA SER A 183 -7.18 10.75 14.42
C SER A 183 -6.37 11.51 13.38
N ALA A 184 -5.42 10.87 12.69
CA ALA A 184 -4.71 11.52 11.60
C ALA A 184 -5.67 11.77 10.42
N PRO A 185 -5.63 12.95 9.77
CA PRO A 185 -6.43 13.23 8.58
C PRO A 185 -6.11 12.26 7.44
N THR A 186 -7.15 11.63 6.89
CA THR A 186 -7.08 10.66 5.79
C THR A 186 -8.26 10.85 4.85
N LEU A 187 -8.04 10.77 3.53
CA LEU A 187 -9.11 10.86 2.54
C LEU A 187 -9.51 9.48 2.03
N THR A 188 -10.82 9.23 1.92
CA THR A 188 -11.36 8.06 1.19
C THR A 188 -11.93 8.54 -0.12
N ILE A 189 -11.42 8.00 -1.23
CA ILE A 189 -11.80 8.38 -2.59
C ILE A 189 -12.06 7.09 -3.37
N SER A 190 -13.32 6.79 -3.67
CA SER A 190 -13.64 5.63 -4.51
C SER A 190 -13.25 5.85 -5.98
N ASN A 191 -13.34 7.10 -6.44
CA ASN A 191 -12.97 7.53 -7.78
C ASN A 191 -12.69 9.05 -7.79
N LEU A 192 -11.53 9.48 -8.33
CA LEU A 192 -11.10 10.87 -8.42
C LEU A 192 -12.00 11.72 -9.32
N ALA A 193 -12.58 11.14 -10.38
CA ALA A 193 -13.52 11.83 -11.24
C ALA A 193 -14.80 12.19 -10.48
N ASP A 194 -15.36 11.23 -9.74
CA ASP A 194 -16.56 11.46 -8.91
C ASP A 194 -16.28 12.42 -7.76
N PHE A 195 -15.10 12.34 -7.16
CA PHE A 195 -14.67 13.24 -6.09
C PHE A 195 -14.66 14.69 -6.57
N THR A 196 -14.12 14.95 -7.77
CA THR A 196 -14.08 16.29 -8.36
C THR A 196 -15.48 16.81 -8.69
N ILE A 197 -16.38 15.96 -9.20
CA ILE A 197 -17.76 16.34 -9.53
C ILE A 197 -18.58 16.61 -8.28
N ARG A 198 -18.56 15.71 -7.29
CA ARG A 198 -19.31 15.86 -6.03
C ARG A 198 -18.88 17.12 -5.31
N ALA A 199 -17.58 17.33 -5.17
CA ALA A 199 -17.08 18.55 -4.55
C ALA A 199 -17.34 19.81 -5.38
N GLY A 200 -17.33 19.72 -6.72
CA GLY A 200 -17.74 20.82 -7.59
C GLY A 200 -19.19 21.23 -7.38
N ARG A 201 -20.10 20.26 -7.30
CA ARG A 201 -21.53 20.49 -6.98
C ARG A 201 -21.72 21.03 -5.57
N SER A 202 -21.04 20.45 -4.58
CA SER A 202 -21.03 20.96 -3.22
C SER A 202 -20.48 22.38 -3.16
N SER A 203 -19.42 22.72 -3.92
CA SER A 203 -18.90 24.09 -3.95
C SER A 203 -19.87 25.09 -4.56
N ALA A 204 -20.62 24.71 -5.61
CA ALA A 204 -21.62 25.58 -6.23
C ALA A 204 -22.86 25.77 -5.34
N SER A 205 -23.31 24.72 -4.63
CA SER A 205 -24.43 24.82 -3.68
C SER A 205 -24.03 25.47 -2.36
N VAL A 206 -22.76 25.34 -1.94
CA VAL A 206 -22.22 25.95 -0.72
C VAL A 206 -21.80 27.39 -0.97
N GLN A 207 -21.29 27.81 -2.14
CA GLN A 207 -20.96 29.21 -2.40
C GLN A 207 -22.16 30.15 -2.16
N GLY A 208 -23.36 29.76 -2.60
CA GLY A 208 -24.58 30.53 -2.33
C GLY A 208 -25.09 30.46 -0.88
N GLY A 209 -24.71 29.42 -0.11
CA GLY A 209 -25.07 29.27 1.30
C GLY A 209 -24.05 29.84 2.28
N PHE A 210 -22.77 29.92 1.90
CA PHE A 210 -21.67 30.31 2.78
C PHE A 210 -21.54 31.82 2.90
N GLU A 211 -21.83 32.61 1.86
CA GLU A 211 -21.94 34.08 1.98
C GLU A 211 -23.04 34.49 2.99
N ALA A 212 -24.11 33.68 3.11
CA ALA A 212 -25.19 33.90 4.08
C ALA A 212 -24.90 33.36 5.50
N ILE A 213 -23.93 32.44 5.64
CA ILE A 213 -23.56 31.80 6.92
C ILE A 213 -22.28 32.40 7.53
N TYR A 214 -21.39 32.97 6.73
CA TYR A 214 -20.15 33.62 7.19
C TYR A 214 -20.43 34.84 8.08
N ASP A 215 -21.59 35.48 7.91
CA ASP A 215 -22.06 36.56 8.79
C ASP A 215 -22.61 36.06 10.15
N LYS A 216 -22.72 34.75 10.42
CA LYS A 216 -23.47 34.28 11.59
C LYS A 216 -22.96 33.13 12.45
N SER A 217 -21.85 32.43 12.18
CA SER A 217 -21.41 31.40 13.15
C SER A 217 -19.95 30.96 13.05
N VAL A 218 -19.10 31.60 13.84
CA VAL A 218 -17.86 31.01 14.37
C VAL A 218 -18.27 30.02 15.47
N ASN A 219 -18.40 28.73 15.15
CA ASN A 219 -18.28 27.55 16.04
C ASN A 219 -19.05 26.34 15.50
N ASP A 220 -18.61 25.73 14.40
CA ASP A 220 -19.12 24.40 14.04
C ASP A 220 -18.02 23.47 13.49
N VAL A 221 -17.96 22.27 14.08
CA VAL A 221 -17.04 21.16 13.77
C VAL A 221 -17.26 20.65 12.33
N LEU A 222 -18.43 20.90 11.76
CA LEU A 222 -18.75 20.66 10.34
C LEU A 222 -18.04 21.63 9.38
N GLY A 223 -17.72 22.85 9.82
CA GLY A 223 -17.07 23.87 8.98
C GLY A 223 -15.63 23.51 8.61
N GLY A 224 -14.89 22.86 9.51
CA GLY A 224 -13.49 22.45 9.27
C GLY A 224 -13.35 21.40 8.18
N LYS A 225 -14.14 20.30 8.27
CA LYS A 225 -14.11 19.21 7.28
C LYS A 225 -14.60 19.65 5.89
N GLY A 226 -15.58 20.56 5.84
CA GLY A 226 -16.06 21.14 4.59
C GLY A 226 -15.00 21.99 3.89
N LYS A 227 -14.28 22.83 4.67
CA LYS A 227 -13.18 23.67 4.16
C LYS A 227 -12.01 22.83 3.63
N GLU A 228 -11.60 21.80 4.37
CA GLU A 228 -10.55 20.86 3.94
C GLU A 228 -10.95 20.15 2.63
N THR A 229 -12.19 19.67 2.53
CA THR A 229 -12.68 19.05 1.29
C THR A 229 -12.61 20.02 0.09
N PHE A 230 -12.95 21.29 0.29
CA PHE A 230 -12.87 22.31 -0.76
C PHE A 230 -11.42 22.63 -1.18
N GLU A 231 -10.52 22.77 -0.21
CA GLU A 231 -9.09 22.99 -0.48
C GLU A 231 -8.48 21.82 -1.27
N ALA A 232 -8.81 20.58 -0.90
CA ALA A 232 -8.38 19.38 -1.63
C ALA A 232 -8.84 19.41 -3.10
N VAL A 233 -10.06 19.87 -3.35
CA VAL A 233 -10.66 19.89 -4.69
C VAL A 233 -10.09 21.01 -5.54
N ASN A 234 -9.88 22.19 -4.98
CA ASN A 234 -9.17 23.26 -5.68
C ASN A 234 -7.73 22.87 -6.01
N PHE A 235 -7.07 22.16 -5.10
CA PHE A 235 -5.74 21.63 -5.35
C PHE A 235 -5.74 20.63 -6.51
N LEU A 236 -6.66 19.65 -6.52
CA LEU A 236 -6.78 18.72 -7.65
C LEU A 236 -7.13 19.42 -8.95
N LYS A 237 -8.06 20.39 -8.96
CA LYS A 237 -8.39 21.17 -10.16
C LYS A 237 -7.16 21.87 -10.74
N LYS A 238 -6.31 22.44 -9.89
CA LYS A 238 -5.05 23.09 -10.30
C LYS A 238 -4.01 22.08 -10.79
N ALA A 239 -3.89 20.94 -10.13
CA ALA A 239 -2.99 19.86 -10.53
C ALA A 239 -3.44 19.16 -11.83
N ASN A 240 -4.71 19.34 -12.23
CA ASN A 240 -5.35 18.82 -13.43
C ASN A 240 -5.07 17.32 -13.70
N PRO A 241 -5.34 16.44 -12.72
CA PRO A 241 -5.10 15.02 -12.88
C PRO A 241 -5.92 14.43 -14.05
N GLY A 242 -7.07 14.99 -14.41
CA GLY A 242 -7.93 14.47 -15.48
C GLY A 242 -7.29 14.39 -16.88
N GLN A 243 -6.16 15.07 -17.12
CA GLN A 243 -5.37 14.96 -18.35
C GLN A 243 -4.24 13.91 -18.27
N TYR A 244 -4.17 13.20 -17.16
CA TYR A 244 -3.15 12.19 -16.91
C TYR A 244 -3.24 11.05 -17.92
N GLN A 245 -2.11 10.77 -18.57
CA GLN A 245 -1.93 9.61 -19.43
C GLN A 245 -0.82 8.74 -18.85
N PRO A 246 -1.00 7.41 -18.78
CA PRO A 246 0.06 6.51 -18.36
C PRO A 246 1.29 6.66 -19.25
N GLU A 247 2.47 6.63 -18.65
CA GLU A 247 3.75 6.74 -19.34
C GLU A 247 4.40 5.36 -19.55
N ASN A 248 5.51 5.34 -20.29
CA ASN A 248 6.36 4.16 -20.51
C ASN A 248 5.63 2.94 -21.09
N GLY A 249 4.48 3.15 -21.75
CA GLY A 249 3.66 2.08 -22.31
C GLY A 249 2.84 1.30 -21.29
N ALA A 250 2.63 1.85 -20.08
CA ALA A 250 1.83 1.21 -19.04
C ALA A 250 0.38 0.98 -19.49
N GLN A 251 -0.14 -0.23 -19.26
CA GLN A 251 -1.50 -0.62 -19.59
C GLN A 251 -2.17 -1.22 -18.35
N TYR A 252 -3.02 -0.43 -17.70
CA TYR A 252 -3.76 -0.89 -16.53
C TYR A 252 -4.90 -1.84 -16.95
N PRO A 253 -5.12 -2.94 -16.21
CA PRO A 253 -6.30 -3.76 -16.39
C PRO A 253 -7.58 -2.95 -16.26
N ARG A 254 -8.60 -3.29 -17.06
CA ARG A 254 -9.95 -2.71 -16.97
C ARG A 254 -10.72 -3.34 -15.81
N SER A 255 -10.26 -3.08 -14.59
CA SER A 255 -10.82 -3.60 -13.35
C SER A 255 -10.88 -2.48 -12.29
N PRO A 256 -11.68 -2.64 -11.22
CA PRO A 256 -11.66 -1.70 -10.10
C PRO A 256 -10.25 -1.53 -9.50
N PHE A 257 -9.50 -2.63 -9.35
CA PHE A 257 -8.15 -2.60 -8.81
C PHE A 257 -7.15 -1.88 -9.74
N GLY A 258 -7.18 -2.20 -11.04
CA GLY A 258 -6.35 -1.51 -12.04
C GLY A 258 -6.64 -0.01 -12.07
N ASN A 259 -7.91 0.39 -11.98
CA ASN A 259 -8.32 1.78 -11.90
C ASN A 259 -7.84 2.48 -10.61
N SER A 260 -7.87 1.80 -9.46
CA SER A 260 -7.30 2.33 -8.21
C SER A 260 -5.81 2.61 -8.33
N LEU A 261 -5.04 1.68 -8.91
CA LEU A 261 -3.60 1.87 -9.10
C LEU A 261 -3.27 2.97 -10.13
N PHE A 262 -4.05 3.08 -11.19
CA PHE A 262 -3.96 4.20 -12.14
C PHE A 262 -4.14 5.55 -11.44
N GLN A 263 -5.15 5.68 -10.59
CA GLN A 263 -5.43 6.91 -9.84
C GLN A 263 -4.37 7.20 -8.76
N ILE A 264 -3.77 6.17 -8.16
CA ILE A 264 -2.63 6.35 -7.26
C ILE A 264 -1.42 6.90 -8.03
N ALA A 265 -1.10 6.36 -9.20
CA ALA A 265 -0.02 6.88 -10.05
C ALA A 265 -0.25 8.35 -10.44
N GLN A 266 -1.49 8.68 -10.79
CA GLN A 266 -1.94 10.04 -11.07
C GLN A 266 -1.70 11.00 -9.89
N LEU A 267 -2.03 10.61 -8.66
CA LEU A 267 -1.76 11.42 -7.46
C LEU A 267 -0.26 11.57 -7.18
N ILE A 268 0.52 10.50 -7.35
CA ILE A 268 1.98 10.53 -7.16
C ILE A 268 2.62 11.52 -8.14
N LYS A 269 2.27 11.43 -9.43
CA LYS A 269 2.84 12.28 -10.48
C LYS A 269 2.34 13.72 -10.44
N ALA A 270 1.12 13.95 -9.97
CA ALA A 270 0.61 15.29 -9.69
C ALA A 270 1.34 15.99 -8.52
N GLY A 271 2.18 15.28 -7.77
CA GLY A 271 2.98 15.86 -6.70
C GLY A 271 2.15 16.38 -5.53
N VAL A 272 1.00 15.77 -5.27
CA VAL A 272 0.01 16.27 -4.30
C VAL A 272 0.45 16.14 -2.83
N GLY A 273 1.66 15.67 -2.56
CA GLY A 273 2.18 15.41 -1.21
C GLY A 273 1.77 14.05 -0.64
N LEU A 274 1.44 13.08 -1.50
CA LEU A 274 1.05 11.72 -1.11
C LEU A 274 2.19 10.97 -0.40
N GLU A 275 2.01 10.66 0.88
CA GLU A 275 2.92 9.83 1.66
C GLU A 275 2.43 8.38 1.72
N VAL A 276 1.12 8.17 1.86
CA VAL A 276 0.52 6.83 1.91
C VAL A 276 -0.69 6.74 0.99
N ALA A 277 -0.71 5.71 0.15
CA ALA A 277 -1.91 5.26 -0.53
C ALA A 277 -2.32 3.88 -0.03
N PHE A 278 -3.63 3.64 0.06
CA PHE A 278 -4.19 2.32 0.30
C PHE A 278 -5.13 1.93 -0.85
N THR A 279 -5.11 0.66 -1.22
CA THR A 279 -6.20 0.04 -1.99
C THR A 279 -6.30 -1.43 -1.60
N ASP A 280 -7.37 -2.08 -2.00
CA ASP A 280 -7.53 -3.51 -1.81
C ASP A 280 -8.06 -4.19 -3.06
N ILE A 281 -7.90 -5.52 -3.06
CA ILE A 281 -8.41 -6.42 -4.07
C ILE A 281 -8.92 -7.65 -3.36
N GLY A 282 -10.14 -8.07 -3.71
CA GLY A 282 -10.81 -9.22 -3.12
C GLY A 282 -11.03 -10.38 -4.09
N GLY A 283 -11.79 -11.37 -3.64
CA GLY A 283 -12.08 -12.57 -4.43
C GLY A 283 -11.01 -13.65 -4.33
N TRP A 284 -10.21 -13.61 -3.26
CA TRP A 284 -9.17 -14.59 -2.97
C TRP A 284 -9.71 -15.85 -2.30
N ASP A 285 -10.84 -15.73 -1.61
CA ASP A 285 -11.52 -16.84 -0.96
C ASP A 285 -12.30 -17.67 -1.98
N THR A 286 -11.61 -18.56 -2.67
CA THR A 286 -12.20 -19.33 -3.76
C THR A 286 -13.13 -20.44 -3.27
N HIS A 287 -12.96 -20.92 -2.03
CA HIS A 287 -13.66 -22.04 -1.35
C HIS A 287 -13.68 -23.39 -2.11
N VAL A 288 -14.09 -23.38 -3.38
CA VAL A 288 -14.20 -24.50 -4.32
C VAL A 288 -13.74 -24.04 -5.71
N ASN A 289 -13.30 -24.98 -6.56
CA ASN A 289 -12.93 -24.68 -7.95
C ASN A 289 -11.86 -23.56 -8.11
N GLN A 290 -10.92 -23.47 -7.16
CA GLN A 290 -9.79 -22.54 -7.22
C GLN A 290 -9.07 -22.62 -8.57
N GLY A 291 -8.89 -23.85 -9.05
CA GLY A 291 -8.06 -24.18 -10.19
C GLY A 291 -6.57 -24.30 -9.84
N ASN A 292 -5.78 -24.55 -10.88
CA ASN A 292 -4.32 -24.60 -10.84
C ASN A 292 -3.79 -23.34 -11.58
N SER A 293 -2.93 -23.54 -12.59
CA SER A 293 -2.45 -22.55 -13.55
C SER A 293 -3.57 -21.76 -14.25
N ARG A 294 -4.79 -22.31 -14.31
CA ARG A 294 -6.01 -21.64 -14.76
C ARG A 294 -7.09 -21.72 -13.68
N GLY A 295 -8.08 -20.84 -13.75
CA GLY A 295 -9.24 -20.85 -12.85
C GLY A 295 -9.42 -19.54 -12.11
N GLN A 296 -10.19 -19.58 -11.01
CA GLN A 296 -10.55 -18.37 -10.27
C GLN A 296 -9.31 -17.67 -9.69
N LEU A 297 -8.39 -18.43 -9.09
CA LEU A 297 -7.17 -17.86 -8.54
C LEU A 297 -6.31 -17.23 -9.65
N ALA A 298 -6.10 -17.95 -10.75
CA ALA A 298 -5.32 -17.46 -11.88
C ALA A 298 -5.88 -16.13 -12.44
N ASN A 299 -7.22 -16.02 -12.59
CA ASN A 299 -7.87 -14.81 -13.07
C ASN A 299 -7.65 -13.61 -12.11
N ARG A 300 -7.65 -13.86 -10.79
CA ARG A 300 -7.40 -12.81 -9.79
C ARG A 300 -5.93 -12.40 -9.75
N LEU A 301 -5.02 -13.36 -9.85
CA LEU A 301 -3.57 -13.12 -9.92
C LEU A 301 -3.19 -12.35 -11.19
N GLN A 302 -3.88 -12.57 -12.31
CA GLN A 302 -3.66 -11.82 -13.54
C GLN A 302 -4.02 -10.34 -13.38
N ASP A 303 -5.16 -10.03 -12.75
CA ASP A 303 -5.54 -8.64 -12.45
C ASP A 303 -4.57 -7.99 -11.44
N PHE A 304 -4.21 -8.74 -10.39
CA PHE A 304 -3.28 -8.29 -9.35
C PHE A 304 -1.89 -7.94 -9.91
N SER A 305 -1.26 -8.87 -10.63
CA SER A 305 0.06 -8.64 -11.21
C SER A 305 0.03 -7.66 -12.37
N GLY A 306 -1.02 -7.70 -13.20
CA GLY A 306 -1.21 -6.74 -14.29
C GLY A 306 -1.30 -5.30 -13.77
N GLY A 307 -2.07 -5.07 -12.70
CA GLY A 307 -2.20 -3.75 -12.09
C GLY A 307 -0.89 -3.24 -11.48
N ILE A 308 -0.18 -4.07 -10.71
CA ILE A 308 1.09 -3.67 -10.09
C ILE A 308 2.19 -3.51 -11.14
N GLY A 309 2.23 -4.38 -12.16
CA GLY A 309 3.18 -4.28 -13.28
C GLY A 309 2.94 -3.02 -14.11
N ALA A 310 1.68 -2.67 -14.37
CA ALA A 310 1.31 -1.41 -15.00
C ALA A 310 1.75 -0.20 -14.17
N LEU A 311 1.49 -0.22 -12.86
CA LEU A 311 1.93 0.83 -11.93
C LEU A 311 3.45 1.00 -11.93
N ALA A 312 4.20 -0.10 -11.86
CA ALA A 312 5.65 -0.07 -11.92
C ALA A 312 6.16 0.54 -13.23
N THR A 313 5.57 0.15 -14.34
CA THR A 313 5.89 0.69 -15.67
C THR A 313 5.59 2.19 -15.74
N ASP A 314 4.40 2.59 -15.28
CA ASP A 314 3.92 3.97 -15.34
C ASP A 314 4.80 4.91 -14.50
N LEU A 315 5.14 4.51 -13.28
CA LEU A 315 6.01 5.28 -12.39
C LEU A 315 7.44 5.38 -12.90
N GLY A 316 7.95 4.37 -13.62
CA GLY A 316 9.28 4.40 -14.23
C GLY A 316 10.38 4.74 -13.22
N LYS A 317 11.03 5.90 -13.39
CA LYS A 317 12.10 6.37 -12.49
C LYS A 317 11.62 6.78 -11.09
N LEU A 318 10.31 6.91 -10.88
CA LEU A 318 9.73 7.23 -9.57
C LEU A 318 9.59 5.99 -8.68
N MET A 319 9.82 4.79 -9.23
CA MET A 319 9.78 3.48 -8.58
C MET A 319 11.17 3.11 -8.05
#